data_AF-A0A8T3AHQ7-F1
#
_entry.id   AF-A0A8T3AHQ7-F1
#
_cell.length_a   1.000
_cell.length_b   1.000
_cell.length_c   1.000
_cell.angle_alpha   90.00
_cell.angle_beta   90.00
_cell.angle_gamma   90.00
#
_symmetry.space_group_name_H-M   'P 1'
#
loop_
_entity.id
_entity.type
_entity.pdbx_description
1 polymer ?
#
loop_
_entity_poly.entity_id
_entity_poly.type
_entity_poly.pdbx_seq_one_letter_code
_entity_poly.pdbx_strand_id
1 'polypeptide(L)'
;MTDDKKTKVKKGWLVVAVGLDGEEDAGGDGFRRFAIPISYLHHPLFLRLLEAARETYGYKTSGPLRLPCSVEDFLHLRWVIDRERSSGSIHASLSLHSC
;
A
#
# COMPACT_ATOMS: atom_id res chain seq x y z
N MET A 1 -28.66 14.66 -5.26
CA MET A 1 -28.15 14.01 -4.04
C MET A 1 -27.10 12.99 -4.43
N THR A 2 -25.82 13.25 -4.16
CA THR A 2 -24.85 12.18 -3.90
C THR A 2 -23.96 12.71 -2.79
N ASP A 3 -24.10 12.05 -1.64
CA ASP A 3 -23.42 12.32 -0.40
C ASP A 3 -21.99 11.79 -0.53
N ASP A 4 -21.04 12.69 -0.83
CA ASP A 4 -19.60 12.42 -0.78
C ASP A 4 -19.19 12.09 0.66
N LYS A 5 -19.35 10.83 1.06
CA LYS A 5 -18.83 10.29 2.31
C LYS A 5 -17.30 10.23 2.21
N LYS A 6 -16.65 11.39 2.42
CA LYS A 6 -15.23 11.48 2.74
C LYS A 6 -15.02 10.78 4.08
N THR A 7 -14.82 9.48 4.04
CA THR A 7 -14.50 8.68 5.23
C THR A 7 -13.21 9.26 5.80
N LYS A 8 -13.33 9.90 6.96
CA LYS A 8 -12.18 10.36 7.74
C LYS A 8 -11.42 9.12 8.21
N VAL A 9 -10.56 8.59 7.36
CA VAL A 9 -9.69 7.47 7.72
C VAL A 9 -8.83 7.95 8.89
N LYS A 10 -8.88 7.22 10.02
CA LYS A 10 -8.03 7.52 11.18
C LYS A 10 -6.58 7.53 10.70
N LYS A 11 -5.90 8.66 10.84
CA LYS A 11 -4.48 8.79 10.49
C LYS A 11 -3.70 7.90 11.45
N GLY A 12 -3.02 6.90 10.90
CA GLY A 12 -2.19 5.99 11.66
C GLY A 12 -1.12 5.41 10.75
N TRP A 13 -0.08 4.88 11.39
CA TRP A 13 1.06 4.29 10.73
C TRP A 13 1.10 2.80 11.06
N LEU A 14 1.43 1.99 10.05
CA LEU A 14 1.65 0.56 10.16
C LEU A 14 3.13 0.28 9.85
N VAL A 15 3.77 -0.57 10.66
CA VAL A 15 5.11 -1.08 10.36
C VAL A 15 4.99 -2.33 9.52
N VAL A 16 5.63 -2.32 8.35
CA VAL A 16 5.76 -3.47 7.45
C VAL A 16 7.22 -3.90 7.35
N ALA A 17 7.46 -5.20 7.18
CA ALA A 17 8.76 -5.80 6.91
C ALA A 17 8.79 -6.23 5.44
N VAL A 18 9.76 -5.74 4.68
CA VAL A 18 9.88 -5.91 3.23
C VAL A 18 11.23 -6.53 2.95
N GLY A 19 11.25 -7.61 2.21
CA GLY A 19 12.47 -8.20 1.71
C GLY A 19 12.28 -9.62 1.22
N LEU A 20 13.29 -10.11 0.51
CA LEU A 20 13.40 -11.50 0.05
C LEU A 20 14.53 -12.21 0.81
N ASP A 21 14.51 -13.53 0.84
CA ASP A 21 15.59 -14.29 1.46
C ASP A 21 16.94 -13.95 0.79
N GLY A 22 17.96 -13.63 1.60
CA GLY A 22 19.30 -13.33 1.12
C GLY A 22 19.62 -11.86 0.83
N GLU A 23 18.76 -10.91 1.18
CA GLU A 23 19.10 -9.48 1.08
C GLU A 23 20.09 -9.07 2.20
N GLU A 24 21.37 -8.94 1.83
CA GLU A 24 22.50 -8.65 2.72
C GLU A 24 22.41 -7.30 3.47
N ASP A 25 21.70 -6.32 2.91
CA ASP A 25 21.44 -5.00 3.53
C ASP A 25 20.35 -5.03 4.61
N ALA A 26 19.70 -6.18 4.83
CA ALA A 26 18.61 -6.32 5.77
C ALA A 26 19.04 -7.07 7.04
N GLY A 27 19.27 -6.32 8.12
CA GLY A 27 19.79 -6.86 9.38
C GLY A 27 19.02 -8.07 9.93
N GLY A 28 19.75 -9.12 10.30
CA GLY A 28 19.32 -10.28 11.10
C GLY A 28 18.36 -11.26 10.41
N ASP A 29 17.24 -10.77 9.87
CA ASP A 29 16.12 -11.58 9.35
C ASP A 29 15.98 -11.49 7.82
N GLY A 30 16.78 -10.67 7.14
CA GLY A 30 16.67 -10.47 5.68
C GLY A 30 15.53 -9.54 5.26
N PHE A 31 14.86 -8.86 6.22
CA PHE A 31 13.79 -7.90 5.93
C PHE A 31 14.10 -6.49 6.45
N ARG A 32 13.76 -5.48 5.64
CA ARG A 32 13.82 -4.06 6.00
C ARG A 32 12.47 -3.54 6.47
N ARG A 33 12.45 -2.74 7.53
CA ARG A 33 11.21 -2.21 8.12
C ARG A 33 10.87 -0.83 7.59
N PHE A 34 9.61 -0.64 7.23
CA PHE A 34 9.07 0.64 6.78
C PHE A 34 7.80 1.01 7.56
N ALA A 35 7.67 2.27 7.90
CA ALA A 35 6.41 2.81 8.39
C ALA A 35 5.61 3.39 7.20
N ILE A 36 4.38 2.89 7.02
CA ILE A 36 3.46 3.37 5.97
C ILE A 36 2.15 3.87 6.58
N PRO A 37 1.46 4.81 5.92
CA PRO A 37 0.10 5.18 6.31
C PRO A 37 -0.85 3.97 6.20
N ILE A 38 -1.74 3.79 7.18
CA ILE A 38 -2.78 2.73 7.15
C ILE A 38 -3.64 2.82 5.88
N SER A 39 -3.78 4.00 5.26
CA SER A 39 -4.51 4.18 4.02
C SER A 39 -3.97 3.36 2.84
N TYR A 40 -2.72 2.89 2.90
CA TYR A 40 -2.14 2.02 1.88
C TYR A 40 -2.89 0.69 1.82
N LEU A 41 -3.41 0.19 2.95
CA LEU A 41 -4.18 -1.06 3.02
C LEU A 41 -5.46 -1.03 2.16
N HIS A 42 -5.93 0.16 1.76
CA HIS A 42 -7.12 0.29 0.90
C HIS A 42 -6.77 0.43 -0.59
N HIS A 43 -5.48 0.50 -0.93
CA HIS A 43 -5.05 0.64 -2.31
C HIS A 43 -5.07 -0.73 -3.03
N PRO A 44 -5.64 -0.86 -4.24
CA PRO A 44 -5.73 -2.14 -4.93
C PRO A 44 -4.37 -2.80 -5.17
N LEU A 45 -3.34 -2.02 -5.53
CA LEU A 45 -1.98 -2.55 -5.68
C LEU A 45 -1.43 -3.12 -4.37
N PHE A 46 -1.70 -2.45 -3.25
CA PHE A 46 -1.26 -2.93 -1.94
C PHE A 46 -2.06 -4.16 -1.51
N LEU A 47 -3.35 -4.23 -1.80
CA LEU A 47 -4.19 -5.41 -1.54
C LEU A 47 -3.69 -6.66 -2.27
N ARG A 48 -3.18 -6.52 -3.50
CA ARG A 48 -2.53 -7.63 -4.23
C ARG A 48 -1.29 -8.13 -3.49
N LEU A 49 -0.47 -7.19 -3.00
CA LEU A 49 0.73 -7.52 -2.24
C LEU A 49 0.39 -8.20 -0.89
N LEU A 50 -0.69 -7.78 -0.22
CA LEU A 50 -1.19 -8.42 0.98
C LEU A 50 -1.68 -9.85 0.74
N GLU A 51 -2.32 -10.09 -0.40
CA GLU A 51 -2.75 -11.44 -0.77
C GLU A 51 -1.55 -12.37 -0.99
N ALA A 52 -0.53 -11.90 -1.72
CA ALA A 52 0.72 -12.63 -1.88
C ALA A 52 1.39 -12.90 -0.51
N ALA A 53 1.46 -11.88 0.35
CA ALA A 53 1.99 -12.03 1.70
C ALA A 53 1.26 -13.10 2.52
N ARG A 54 -0.07 -13.13 2.43
CA ARG A 54 -0.89 -14.15 3.07
C ARG A 54 -0.58 -15.54 2.53
N GLU A 55 -0.43 -15.70 1.22
CA GLU A 55 -0.13 -17.01 0.61
C GLU A 55 1.26 -17.51 1.00
N THR A 56 2.26 -16.62 1.07
CA THR A 56 3.64 -16.98 1.41
C THR A 56 3.84 -17.20 2.91
N TYR A 57 3.30 -16.33 3.76
CA TYR A 57 3.59 -16.32 5.21
C TYR A 57 2.42 -16.75 6.10
N GLY A 58 1.21 -16.85 5.54
CA GLY A 58 0.00 -17.14 6.30
C GLY A 58 -0.48 -16.00 7.19
N TYR A 59 -1.47 -16.29 8.04
CA TYR A 59 -2.08 -15.31 8.95
C TYR A 59 -1.43 -15.25 10.35
N LYS A 60 -0.49 -16.16 10.64
CA LYS A 60 0.14 -16.29 11.96
C LYS A 60 1.57 -15.78 11.92
N THR A 61 1.73 -14.48 11.79
CA THR A 61 3.03 -13.82 11.94
C THR A 61 3.03 -13.01 13.24
N SER A 62 3.93 -13.34 14.17
CA SER A 62 4.18 -12.47 15.33
C SER A 62 5.12 -11.35 14.88
N GLY A 63 4.66 -10.09 14.98
CA GLY A 63 5.44 -8.91 14.62
C GLY A 63 4.90 -8.14 13.40
N PRO A 64 5.75 -7.35 12.72
CA PRO A 64 5.33 -6.52 11.61
C PRO A 64 4.85 -7.36 10.42
N LEU A 65 3.91 -6.81 9.65
CA LEU A 65 3.38 -7.43 8.45
C LEU A 65 4.51 -7.64 7.42
N ARG A 66 4.81 -8.89 7.06
CA ARG A 66 5.83 -9.25 6.07
C ARG A 66 5.26 -9.17 4.65
N LEU A 67 6.01 -8.59 3.73
CA LEU A 67 5.63 -8.43 2.32
C LEU A 67 6.65 -9.16 1.43
N PRO A 68 6.20 -10.10 0.57
CA PRO A 68 7.06 -10.93 -0.26
C PRO A 68 7.45 -10.17 -1.53
N CYS A 69 8.17 -9.07 -1.37
CA CYS A 69 8.67 -8.26 -2.46
C CYS A 69 10.05 -7.71 -2.12
N SER A 70 10.82 -7.38 -3.16
CA SER A 70 12.08 -6.67 -2.98
C SER A 70 11.84 -5.28 -2.36
N VAL A 71 12.88 -4.74 -1.74
CA VAL A 71 12.83 -3.36 -1.22
C VAL A 71 12.57 -2.35 -2.33
N GLU A 72 13.16 -2.54 -3.51
CA GLU A 72 13.00 -1.65 -4.67
C GLU A 72 11.54 -1.62 -5.16
N ASP A 73 10.93 -2.79 -5.36
CA ASP A 73 9.53 -2.88 -5.80
C ASP A 73 8.58 -2.18 -4.82
N PHE A 74 8.84 -2.33 -3.52
CA PHE A 74 8.05 -1.67 -2.48
C PHE A 74 8.19 -0.15 -2.52
N LEU A 75 9.41 0.37 -2.73
CA LEU A 75 9.64 1.81 -2.86
C LEU A 75 8.96 2.38 -4.10
N HIS A 76 9.01 1.65 -5.22
CA HIS A 76 8.29 2.02 -6.43
C HIS A 76 6.78 2.05 -6.20
N LEU A 77 6.22 1.00 -5.59
CA LEU A 77 4.79 0.93 -5.25
C LEU A 77 4.38 2.07 -4.31
N ARG A 78 5.21 2.40 -3.32
CA ARG A 78 4.99 3.55 -2.42
C ARG A 78 4.91 4.86 -3.20
N TRP A 79 5.85 5.09 -4.12
CA TRP A 79 5.85 6.28 -4.96
C TRP A 79 4.59 6.40 -5.83
N VAL A 80 4.13 5.29 -6.42
CA VAL A 80 2.88 5.26 -7.20
C VAL A 80 1.69 5.67 -6.34
N ILE A 81 1.52 5.04 -5.16
CA ILE A 81 0.40 5.31 -4.26
C ILE A 81 0.41 6.75 -3.76
N ASP A 82 1.58 7.29 -3.38
CA ASP A 82 1.69 8.68 -2.92
C ASP A 82 1.34 9.68 -4.03
N ARG A 83 1.69 9.38 -5.29
CA ARG A 83 1.38 10.24 -6.44
C ARG A 83 -0.12 10.27 -6.79
N GLU A 84 -0.82 9.13 -6.73
CA GLU A 84 -2.27 9.07 -6.97
C GLU A 84 -3.06 9.85 -5.90
N ARG A 85 -2.51 9.96 -4.69
CA ARG A 85 -3.10 10.77 -3.62
C ARG A 85 -3.06 12.28 -3.90
N SER A 86 -2.16 12.73 -4.77
CA SER A 86 -1.97 14.14 -5.12
C SER A 86 -2.78 14.59 -6.34
N SER A 87 -3.40 13.69 -7.11
CA SER A 87 -4.10 13.99 -8.38
C SER A 87 -5.63 14.13 -8.27
N GLY A 88 -6.17 14.32 -7.07
CA GLY A 88 -7.61 14.53 -6.83
C GLY A 88 -8.17 15.91 -7.24
N SER A 89 -7.71 16.50 -8.35
CA SER A 89 -8.23 17.77 -8.87
C SER A 89 -8.26 17.78 -10.40
N ILE A 90 -9.06 16.90 -11.00
CA ILE A 90 -9.61 17.14 -12.34
C ILE A 90 -11.04 16.60 -12.37
N HIS A 91 -11.97 17.42 -11.92
CA HIS A 91 -13.39 17.25 -12.19
C HIS A 91 -13.76 18.30 -13.24
N ALA A 92 -13.81 17.89 -14.50
CA ALA A 92 -14.58 18.59 -15.52
C ALA A 92 -15.40 17.55 -16.28
N SER A 93 -16.58 17.33 -15.72
CA SER A 93 -17.82 16.86 -16.34
C SER A 93 -17.81 16.86 -17.87
N LEU A 94 -17.90 15.68 -18.48
CA LEU A 94 -18.58 15.53 -19.77
C LEU A 94 -19.78 14.60 -19.55
N SER A 95 -20.80 15.16 -18.91
CA SER A 95 -22.16 14.71 -19.13
C SER A 95 -22.61 15.25 -20.49
N LEU A 96 -22.92 14.31 -21.36
CA LEU A 96 -23.58 14.37 -22.65
C LEU A 96 -24.62 15.51 -22.77
N HIS A 97 -24.55 16.30 -23.84
CA HIS A 97 -25.76 16.82 -24.48
C HIS A 97 -25.95 16.05 -25.78
N SER A 98 -26.94 15.16 -25.76
CA SER A 98 -27.59 14.69 -26.97
C SER A 98 -28.52 15.81 -27.43
N CYS A 99 -28.21 16.42 -28.56
CA CYS A 99 -29.17 17.09 -29.43
C CYS A 99 -28.88 16.61 -30.85
#